data_AF-A0A1Q7ID99-F1
#
_entry.id   AF-A0A1Q7ID99-F1
#
_cell.length_a   1.000
_cell.length_b   1.000
_cell.length_c   1.000
_cell.angle_alpha   90.00
_cell.angle_beta   90.00
_cell.angle_gamma   90.00
#
_symmetry.space_group_name_H-M   'P 1'
#
loop_
_entity.id
_entity.type
_entity.pdbx_description
1 polymer ?
#
loop_
_entity_poly.entity_id
_entity_poly.type
_entity_poly.pdbx_seq_one_letter_code
_entity_poly.pdbx_strand_id
1 'polypeptide(L)' 'MEGESALVVTCNFRFEVRHEDEVVELRADHHTARVCESCLVLLTVHRRVHRMKVEKVIAEMAEPVPLVAEV' A
#
# COMPACT_ATOMS: atom_id res chain seq x y z
N MET A 1 21.09 -20.31 13.82
CA MET A 1 19.97 -19.87 12.97
C MET A 1 20.26 -18.43 12.65
N GLU A 2 20.88 -18.20 11.49
CA GLU A 2 21.10 -16.86 10.96
C GLU A 2 19.73 -16.18 10.85
N GLY A 3 19.60 -15.02 11.49
CA GLY A 3 18.38 -14.24 11.46
C GLY A 3 18.09 -13.89 10.02
N GLU A 4 17.08 -14.54 9.46
CA GLU A 4 16.45 -14.13 8.23
C GLU A 4 16.07 -12.67 8.40
N SER A 5 16.85 -11.78 7.80
CA SER A 5 16.60 -10.35 7.83
C SER A 5 15.30 -10.13 7.08
N ALA A 6 14.18 -10.23 7.79
CA ALA A 6 12.86 -10.13 7.21
C ALA A 6 12.78 -8.82 6.44
N LEU A 7 12.60 -8.91 5.12
CA LEU A 7 12.47 -7.74 4.27
C LEU A 7 11.24 -6.97 4.74
N VAL A 8 11.44 -5.69 5.02
CA VAL A 8 10.37 -4.78 5.42
C VAL A 8 10.09 -3.80 4.30
N VAL A 9 8.83 -3.48 4.13
CA VAL A 9 8.31 -2.57 3.12
C VAL A 9 7.31 -1.62 3.74
N THR A 10 7.13 -0.46 3.14
CA THR A 10 6.13 0.52 3.60
C THR A 10 4.82 0.29 2.87
N CYS A 11 3.72 0.16 3.63
CA CYS A 11 2.38 0.16 3.07
C CYS A 11 2.08 1.53 2.44
N ASN A 12 1.79 1.56 1.14
CA ASN A 12 1.52 2.79 0.38
C ASN A 12 0.24 3.53 0.82
N PHE A 13 -0.65 2.91 1.60
CA PHE A 13 -1.91 3.54 2.01
C PHE A 13 -1.78 4.34 3.31
N ARG A 14 -1.14 3.77 4.33
CA ARG A 14 -1.00 4.38 5.68
C ARG A 14 0.44 4.67 6.08
N PHE A 15 1.41 4.35 5.23
CA PHE A 15 2.85 4.55 5.47
C PHE A 15 3.40 3.78 6.68
N GLU A 16 2.73 2.67 7.04
CA GLU A 16 3.18 1.77 8.10
C GLU A 16 4.24 0.80 7.55
N VAL A 17 5.31 0.57 8.31
CA VAL A 17 6.31 -0.46 8.01
C VAL A 17 5.73 -1.83 8.30
N ARG A 18 5.88 -2.75 7.35
CA ARG A 18 5.31 -4.09 7.38
C ARG A 18 6.33 -5.10 6.87
N HIS A 19 6.20 -6.35 7.27
CA HIS A 19 6.98 -7.40 6.65
C HIS A 19 6.50 -7.62 5.21
N GLU A 20 7.40 -8.01 4.32
CA GLU A 20 7.10 -8.19 2.90
C GLU A 20 6.03 -9.29 2.65
N ASP A 21 5.96 -10.29 3.52
CA ASP A 21 4.93 -11.35 3.49
C ASP A 21 3.56 -10.89 4.02
N GLU A 22 3.49 -9.74 4.70
CA GLU A 22 2.25 -9.15 5.22
C GLU A 22 1.61 -8.12 4.25
N VAL A 23 2.19 -7.94 3.06
CA VAL A 23 1.67 -7.00 2.04
C VAL A 23 1.27 -7.70 0.75
N VAL A 24 0.32 -7.09 0.06
CA VAL A 24 -0.09 -7.48 -1.29
C VAL A 24 0.24 -6.37 -2.29
N GLU A 25 0.62 -6.75 -3.50
CA GLU A 25 0.78 -5.83 -4.62
C GLU A 25 -0.54 -5.62 -5.35
N LEU A 26 -0.97 -4.35 -5.43
CA LEU A 26 -2.06 -3.89 -6.25
C LEU A 26 -1.51 -3.23 -7.51
N ARG A 27 -2.09 -3.57 -8.67
CA ARG A 27 -1.65 -3.07 -9.98
C ARG A 27 -2.80 -2.42 -10.74
N ALA A 28 -2.55 -1.25 -11.29
CA ALA A 28 -3.45 -0.54 -12.20
C ALA A 28 -2.62 0.21 -13.24
N ASP A 29 -2.86 -0.07 -14.52
CA ASP A 29 -2.08 0.46 -15.66
C ASP A 29 -0.56 0.30 -15.45
N HIS A 30 0.17 1.40 -15.27
CA HIS A 30 1.61 1.44 -15.03
C HIS A 30 2.00 1.66 -13.55
N HIS A 31 1.01 1.64 -12.64
CA HIS A 31 1.18 1.90 -11.23
C HIS A 31 1.13 0.60 -10.42
N THR A 32 2.01 0.49 -9.43
CA THR A 32 2.04 -0.59 -8.45
C THR A 32 2.08 0.00 -7.06
N ALA A 33 1.20 -0.49 -6.18
CA ALA A 33 1.16 -0.10 -4.77
C ALA A 33 1.18 -1.35 -3.88
N ARG A 34 1.97 -1.33 -2.81
CA ARG A 34 2.01 -2.37 -1.79
C ARG A 34 1.15 -1.97 -0.61
N VAL A 35 0.19 -2.81 -0.23
CA VAL A 35 -0.69 -2.52 0.91
C VAL A 35 -0.74 -3.71 1.85
N CYS A 36 -0.77 -3.45 3.15
CA CYS A 36 -0.98 -4.52 4.12
C CYS A 36 -2.42 -5.05 4.07
N GLU A 37 -2.64 -6.25 4.61
CA GLU A 37 -3.95 -6.91 4.61
C GLU A 37 -5.07 -6.03 5.19
N SER A 38 -4.80 -5.32 6.29
CA SER A 38 -5.78 -4.43 6.92
C SER A 38 -6.22 -3.29 5.98
N CYS A 39 -5.28 -2.72 5.23
CA CYS A 39 -5.56 -1.69 4.25
C CYS A 39 -6.28 -2.26 3.01
N LEU A 40 -5.93 -3.48 2.59
CA LEU A 40 -6.64 -4.18 1.51
C LEU A 40 -8.13 -4.38 1.83
N VAL A 41 -8.46 -4.76 3.08
CA VAL A 41 -9.84 -4.92 3.52
C VAL A 41 -10.60 -3.59 3.40
N LEU A 42 -10.01 -2.49 3.87
CA LEU A 42 -10.62 -1.17 3.75
C LEU A 42 -10.87 -0.79 2.29
N LEU A 43 -9.85 -0.93 1.43
CA LEU A 43 -9.98 -0.65 -0.01
C LEU A 43 -11.08 -1.49 -0.65
N THR A 44 -11.19 -2.77 -0.28
CA THR A 44 -12.23 -3.68 -0.78
C THR A 44 -13.63 -3.25 -0.36
N VAL A 45 -13.81 -2.86 0.91
CA VAL A 45 -15.08 -2.35 1.42
C VAL A 45 -15.46 -1.06 0.69
N HIS A 46 -14.54 -0.10 0.56
CA HIS A 46 -14.81 1.15 -0.14
C HIS A 46 -15.11 0.96 -1.63
N ARG A 47 -14.44 0.03 -2.30
CA ARG A 47 -14.78 -0.36 -3.67
C ARG A 47 -16.23 -0.85 -3.79
N ARG A 48 -16.65 -1.73 -2.88
CA ARG A 48 -17.97 -2.38 -2.94
C ARG A 48 -19.10 -1.47 -2.50
N VAL A 49 -18.94 -0.79 -1.37
CA VAL A 49 -19.99 0.01 -0.72
C VAL A 49 -20.06 1.42 -1.31
N HIS A 50 -18.90 2.05 -1.49
CA HIS A 50 -18.80 3.44 -1.90
C HIS A 50 -18.52 3.61 -3.40
N ARG A 51 -18.48 2.50 -4.16
CA ARG A 51 -18.17 2.48 -5.61
C ARG A 51 -16.88 3.23 -5.94
N MET A 52 -15.91 3.17 -5.01
CA MET A 52 -14.60 3.77 -5.19
C MET A 52 -13.89 3.17 -6.39
N LYS A 53 -13.33 4.02 -7.25
CA LYS A 53 -12.51 3.61 -8.39
C LYS A 53 -11.11 3.24 -7.90
N VAL A 54 -10.92 1.98 -7.57
CA VAL A 54 -9.67 1.49 -6.96
C VAL A 54 -8.46 1.72 -7.87
N GLU A 55 -8.63 1.70 -9.18
CA GLU A 55 -7.57 1.96 -10.14
C GLU A 55 -6.95 3.36 -9.96
N LYS A 56 -7.80 4.37 -9.71
CA LYS A 56 -7.32 5.74 -9.42
C LYS A 56 -6.59 5.80 -8.08
N VAL A 57 -7.11 5.12 -7.06
CA VAL A 57 -6.50 5.09 -5.74
C VAL A 57 -5.14 4.38 -5.77
N ILE A 58 -5.00 3.32 -6.58
CA ILE A 58 -3.71 2.65 -6.80
C ILE A 58 -2.69 3.62 -7.41
N ALA A 59 -3.08 4.42 -8.40
CA ALA A 59 -2.21 5.42 -8.98
C ALA A 59 -1.78 6.48 -7.94
N GLU A 60 -2.73 7.02 -7.17
CA GLU A 60 -2.48 8.00 -6.10
C GLU A 60 -1.56 7.43 -5.00
N MET A 61 -1.72 6.16 -4.62
CA MET A 61 -0.87 5.49 -3.62
C MET A 61 0.54 5.17 -4.16
N ALA A 62 0.67 4.93 -5.46
CA ALA A 62 1.94 4.64 -6.11
C ALA A 62 2.80 5.89 -6.31
N GLU A 63 2.18 7.08 -6.28
CA GLU A 63 2.93 8.34 -6.26
C GLU A 63 3.67 8.47 -4.91
N PRO A 64 4.98 8.77 -4.93
CA PRO A 64 5.71 9.02 -3.70
C PRO A 64 5.14 10.27 -3.03
N VAL A 65 4.65 10.14 -1.79
CA VAL A 65 4.30 11.31 -0.99
C VAL A 65 5.59 12.10 -0.78
N PRO A 66 5.68 13.37 -1.22
CA PRO A 66 6.80 14.20 -0.89
C PRO A 66 6.83 14.32 0.63
N LEU A 67 7.85 13.75 1.26
CA LEU A 67 8.14 13.97 2.67
C LEU A 67 8.34 15.48 2.83
N VAL A 68 7.33 16.17 3.34
CA VAL A 68 7.48 17.57 3.74
C VAL A 68 8.45 17.53 4.92
N ALA A 69 9.71 17.87 4.66
CA ALA A 69 10.67 18.10 5.71
C ALA A 69 10.16 19.28 6.53
N GLU A 70 9.74 19.03 7.77
CA GLU A 70 9.53 20.09 8.74
C GLU A 70 10.91 20.75 8.98
N VAL A 71 10.99 22.05 8.71
CA VAL A 71 12.15 22.91 9.00
C VAL A 71 11.88 23.68 10.28
#